data_AF-A0A817RZ51-F1
#
_entry.id   AF-A0A817RZ51-F1
#
_cell.length_a   1.000
_cell.length_b   1.000
_cell.length_c   1.000
_cell.angle_alpha   90.00
_cell.angle_beta   90.00
_cell.angle_gamma   90.00
#
_symmetry.space_group_name_H-M   'P 1'
#
loop_
_entity.id
_entity.type
_entity.pdbx_description
1 polymer ?
#
loop_
_entity_poly.entity_id
_entity_poly.type
_entity_poly.pdbx_seq_one_letter_code
_entity_poly.pdbx_strand_id
1 'polypeptide(L)'
;MTKIFRNELNLDFLLPDDLRKVVYNVADEGILTFHHYHGSIPLAQIITNLLVRQQADFVPRSQYTTENSQEIGRLIITNFFAVPQQDQMPFYTYKLLTIPFFHDNKTIQLAQMPRYWAINPADNTTMEWHNPEESGCNLQLMTTCRDTPPIRTISKDSCFDQIIERLPLSRCQTIPVPTAKYFVQQLRDNFWITSSSGPMHCMKIPTTEYASSMQHIWRKNQEIILPPVALINVTEGYTVACPGFSLVGRPVTSNSSSLVILYNKGMLAKNISVMNVHRYITENMTWFKSNMVDQLNNTLRDFIRETNAVSTLQTSLSTRMWPFGKLNFSWILFGLSAGLLYYVYRRKRRNN
;
A
#
# COMPACT_ATOMS: atom_id res chain seq x y z
N MET A 1 3.98 -4.68 36.68
CA MET A 1 2.93 -5.71 36.80
C MET A 1 1.54 -5.25 36.34
N THR A 2 1.15 -3.98 36.48
CA THR A 2 -0.16 -3.45 36.03
C THR A 2 -0.43 -3.55 34.52
N LYS A 3 0.60 -3.77 33.69
CA LYS A 3 0.48 -3.89 32.23
C LYS A 3 0.02 -5.28 31.75
N ILE A 4 0.29 -6.35 32.51
CA ILE A 4 -0.08 -7.74 32.13
C ILE A 4 -1.61 -7.89 32.05
N PHE A 5 -2.34 -7.16 32.91
CA PHE A 5 -3.81 -7.19 32.96
C PHE A 5 -4.50 -6.37 31.86
N ARG A 6 -3.74 -5.67 31.00
CA ARG A 6 -4.32 -4.80 29.95
C ARG A 6 -4.56 -5.50 28.62
N ASN A 7 -4.33 -6.82 28.54
CA ASN A 7 -4.32 -7.58 27.27
C ASN A 7 -3.40 -6.97 26.19
N GLU A 8 -2.44 -6.15 26.60
CA GLU A 8 -1.44 -5.55 25.72
C GLU A 8 -0.24 -6.49 25.66
N LEU A 9 0.06 -7.01 24.47
CA LEU A 9 1.23 -7.85 24.22
C LEU A 9 2.50 -7.00 24.41
N ASN A 10 3.28 -7.28 25.46
CA ASN A 10 4.55 -6.60 25.73
C ASN A 10 5.54 -7.51 26.46
N LEU A 11 6.82 -7.10 26.45
CA LEU A 11 7.93 -7.77 27.13
C LEU A 11 8.47 -6.97 28.33
N ASP A 12 7.76 -5.93 28.77
CA ASP A 12 8.21 -4.99 29.81
C ASP A 12 8.37 -5.64 31.19
N PHE A 13 7.84 -6.85 31.37
CA PHE A 13 7.95 -7.62 32.61
C PHE A 13 9.30 -8.36 32.74
N LEU A 14 10.07 -8.45 31.65
CA LEU A 14 11.37 -9.10 31.65
C LEU A 14 12.45 -8.15 32.19
N LEU A 15 13.40 -8.71 32.93
CA LEU A 15 14.64 -8.00 33.26
C LEU A 15 15.47 -7.78 31.99
N PRO A 16 16.34 -6.75 31.94
CA PRO A 16 17.13 -6.45 30.74
C PRO A 16 17.92 -7.63 30.19
N ASP A 17 18.52 -8.46 31.04
CA ASP A 17 19.29 -9.63 30.62
C ASP A 17 18.41 -10.74 30.02
N ASP A 18 17.19 -10.91 30.53
CA ASP A 18 16.25 -11.90 30.03
C ASP A 18 15.57 -11.42 28.74
N LEU A 19 15.27 -10.13 28.65
CA LEU A 19 14.83 -9.50 27.41
C LEU A 19 15.89 -9.70 26.32
N ARG A 20 17.17 -9.51 26.65
CA ARG A 20 18.29 -9.75 25.73
C ARG A 20 18.31 -11.20 25.25
N LYS A 21 18.17 -12.18 26.15
CA LYS A 21 18.09 -13.61 25.78
C LYS A 21 16.92 -13.90 24.85
N VAL A 22 15.72 -13.42 25.18
CA VAL A 22 14.52 -13.61 24.35
C VAL A 22 14.75 -13.01 22.95
N VAL A 23 15.31 -11.81 22.88
CA VAL A 23 15.62 -11.14 21.61
C VAL A 23 16.56 -11.98 20.75
N TYR A 24 17.67 -12.48 21.31
CA TYR A 24 18.61 -13.29 20.54
C TYR A 24 18.04 -14.65 20.15
N ASN A 25 17.30 -15.31 21.04
CA ASN A 25 16.69 -16.60 20.72
C ASN A 25 15.66 -16.48 19.60
N VAL A 26 14.78 -15.46 19.65
CA VAL A 26 13.80 -15.23 18.58
C VAL A 26 14.49 -14.85 17.27
N ALA A 27 15.57 -14.06 17.34
CA ALA A 27 16.35 -13.69 16.17
C ALA A 27 17.01 -14.91 15.50
N ASP A 28 17.61 -15.79 16.30
CA ASP A 28 18.34 -16.97 15.82
C ASP A 28 17.39 -18.04 15.28
N GLU A 29 16.37 -18.42 16.06
CA GLU A 29 15.35 -19.40 15.66
C GLU A 29 14.53 -18.92 14.46
N GLY A 30 14.30 -17.61 14.35
CA GLY A 30 13.55 -16.99 13.25
C GLY A 30 14.41 -16.60 12.04
N ILE A 31 15.73 -16.82 12.08
CA ILE A 31 16.69 -16.40 11.05
C ILE A 31 16.45 -14.93 10.63
N LEU A 32 16.29 -14.07 11.64
CA LEU A 32 15.96 -12.67 11.44
C LEU A 32 17.24 -11.86 11.21
N THR A 33 17.31 -11.18 10.06
CA THR A 33 18.39 -10.26 9.73
C THR A 33 17.94 -8.84 10.07
N PHE A 34 18.75 -8.13 10.86
CA PHE A 34 18.46 -6.75 11.25
C PHE A 34 19.49 -5.81 10.63
N HIS A 35 19.00 -4.82 9.87
CA HIS A 35 19.83 -3.74 9.37
C HIS A 35 19.73 -2.55 10.33
N HIS A 36 20.83 -2.21 10.98
CA HIS A 36 20.88 -1.05 11.87
C HIS A 36 21.27 0.20 11.07
N TYR A 37 20.38 1.18 11.01
CA TYR A 37 20.62 2.50 10.42
C TYR A 37 20.19 3.60 11.39
N HIS A 38 20.67 4.83 11.17
CA HIS A 38 20.34 5.97 12.00
C HIS A 38 18.81 6.20 12.00
N GLY A 39 18.17 6.11 13.17
CA GLY A 39 16.72 6.18 13.31
C GLY A 39 15.99 4.83 13.26
N SER A 40 16.70 3.70 13.14
CA SER A 40 16.08 2.37 13.23
C SER A 40 15.47 2.10 14.61
N ILE A 41 14.40 1.31 14.63
CA ILE A 41 13.72 0.90 15.86
C ILE A 41 14.66 -0.01 16.69
N PRO A 42 14.73 0.15 18.03
CA PRO A 42 15.50 -0.76 18.87
C PRO A 42 15.08 -2.22 18.66
N LEU A 43 16.06 -3.12 18.60
CA LEU A 43 15.82 -4.54 18.33
C LEU A 43 14.76 -5.17 19.26
N ALA A 44 14.78 -4.80 20.54
CA ALA A 44 13.78 -5.26 21.51
C ALA A 44 12.34 -4.88 21.12
N GLN A 45 12.16 -3.69 20.54
CA GLN A 45 10.86 -3.22 20.07
C GLN A 45 10.45 -3.92 18.77
N ILE A 46 11.39 -4.25 17.88
CA ILE A 46 11.11 -5.09 16.70
C ILE A 46 10.61 -6.47 17.14
N ILE A 47 11.32 -7.13 18.05
CA ILE A 47 10.92 -8.45 18.57
C ILE A 47 9.58 -8.38 19.30
N THR A 48 9.33 -7.31 20.06
CA THR A 48 8.03 -7.09 20.72
C THR A 48 6.89 -6.97 19.70
N ASN A 49 7.11 -6.33 18.55
CA ASN A 49 6.11 -6.23 17.49
C ASN A 49 5.80 -7.56 16.79
N LEU A 50 6.70 -8.55 16.91
CA LEU A 50 6.45 -9.91 16.41
C LEU A 50 5.60 -10.75 17.38
N LEU A 51 5.34 -10.27 18.60
CA LEU A 51 4.52 -10.98 19.58
C LEU A 51 3.06 -11.03 19.09
N VAL A 52 2.55 -12.23 18.83
CA VAL A 52 1.17 -12.46 18.34
C VAL A 52 0.23 -12.92 19.44
N ARG A 53 0.77 -13.54 20.49
CA ARG A 53 0.02 -14.02 21.63
C ARG A 53 0.94 -14.12 22.85
N GLN A 54 0.37 -13.83 24.01
CA GLN A 54 0.98 -14.07 25.30
C GLN A 54 -0.03 -14.83 26.15
N GLN A 55 0.42 -15.92 26.78
CA GLN A 55 -0.38 -16.72 27.69
C GLN A 55 0.31 -16.73 29.05
N ALA A 56 -0.48 -16.56 30.11
CA ALA A 56 0.00 -16.62 31.47
C ALA A 56 -0.72 -17.75 32.20
N ASP A 57 0.05 -18.72 32.67
CA ASP A 57 -0.45 -19.88 33.41
C ASP A 57 0.18 -19.89 34.81
N PHE A 58 -0.62 -20.17 35.83
CA PHE A 58 -0.12 -20.33 37.19
C PHE A 58 -0.12 -21.81 37.58
N VAL A 59 1.06 -22.34 37.85
CA VAL A 59 1.23 -23.71 38.32
C VAL A 59 1.34 -23.66 39.85
N PRO A 60 0.35 -24.15 40.60
CA PRO A 60 0.42 -24.15 42.06
C PRO A 60 1.50 -25.11 42.53
N ARG A 61 2.12 -24.81 43.68
CA ARG A 61 3.18 -25.64 44.26
C ARG A 61 2.80 -27.10 44.44
N SER A 62 1.52 -27.41 44.64
CA SER A 62 1.03 -28.79 44.76
C SER A 62 1.35 -29.68 43.55
N GLN A 63 1.73 -29.09 42.40
CA GLN A 63 2.03 -29.79 41.16
C GLN A 63 3.52 -30.01 40.90
N TYR A 64 4.43 -29.55 41.76
CA TYR A 64 5.88 -29.74 41.59
C TYR A 64 6.66 -29.72 42.91
N THR A 65 7.87 -30.29 42.89
CA THR A 65 8.79 -30.26 44.03
C THR A 65 9.66 -29.01 44.01
N THR A 66 9.77 -28.32 45.15
CA THR A 66 10.65 -27.14 45.34
C THR A 66 11.28 -27.19 46.73
N GLU A 67 12.52 -26.73 46.83
CA GLU A 67 13.27 -26.60 48.09
C GLU A 67 12.81 -25.37 48.89
N ASN A 68 12.15 -24.41 48.25
CA ASN A 68 11.67 -23.20 48.89
C ASN A 68 10.30 -23.42 49.54
N SER A 69 10.28 -23.51 50.87
CA SER A 69 9.06 -23.72 51.64
C SER A 69 8.07 -22.56 51.62
N GLN A 70 8.47 -21.37 51.16
CA GLN A 70 7.61 -20.18 51.06
C GLN A 70 7.04 -19.95 49.67
N GLU A 71 7.48 -20.71 48.66
CA GLU A 71 6.95 -20.61 47.30
C GLU A 71 5.50 -21.12 47.27
N ILE A 72 4.58 -20.35 46.67
CA ILE A 72 3.16 -20.69 46.54
C ILE A 72 2.81 -21.30 45.17
N GLY A 73 3.66 -21.08 44.18
CA GLY A 73 3.47 -21.51 42.80
C GLY A 73 4.42 -20.79 41.85
N ARG A 74 4.39 -21.21 40.57
CA ARG A 74 5.15 -20.61 39.48
C ARG A 74 4.21 -19.95 38.49
N LEU A 75 4.50 -18.71 38.15
CA LEU A 75 3.87 -18.04 37.01
C LEU A 75 4.69 -18.36 35.76
N ILE A 76 4.06 -18.99 34.78
CA ILE A 76 4.65 -19.29 33.47
C ILE A 76 4.04 -18.32 32.48
N ILE A 77 4.89 -17.57 31.78
CA ILE A 77 4.47 -16.68 30.69
C ILE A 77 5.02 -17.25 29.38
N THR A 78 4.12 -17.73 28.53
CA THR A 78 4.45 -18.25 27.20
C THR A 78 4.18 -17.18 26.15
N ASN A 79 5.22 -16.82 25.41
CA ASN A 79 5.18 -15.84 24.33
C ASN A 79 5.21 -16.55 22.98
N PHE A 80 4.30 -16.19 22.09
CA PHE A 80 4.24 -16.69 20.72
C PHE A 80 4.63 -15.57 19.76
N PHE A 81 5.65 -15.81 18.94
CA PHE A 81 6.17 -14.84 17.98
C PHE A 81 5.84 -15.27 16.55
N ALA A 82 5.49 -14.31 15.69
CA ALA A 82 5.45 -14.50 14.26
C ALA A 82 6.88 -14.44 13.71
N VAL A 83 7.40 -15.59 13.28
CA VAL A 83 8.69 -15.70 12.60
C VAL A 83 8.47 -16.21 11.17
N PRO A 84 9.23 -15.71 10.18
CA PRO A 84 9.11 -16.15 8.80
C PRO A 84 9.52 -17.63 8.67
N GLN A 85 8.71 -18.42 7.96
CA GLN A 85 9.00 -19.84 7.69
C GLN A 85 9.74 -20.08 6.36
N GLN A 86 9.85 -19.06 5.50
CA GLN A 86 10.42 -19.20 4.15
C GLN A 86 11.72 -18.40 4.02
N ASP A 87 12.54 -18.80 3.04
CA ASP A 87 13.72 -18.06 2.63
C ASP A 87 13.39 -16.60 2.39
N GLN A 88 14.26 -15.72 2.86
CA GLN A 88 14.10 -14.28 2.69
C GLN A 88 14.10 -13.93 1.21
N MET A 89 12.93 -13.54 0.69
CA MET A 89 12.81 -13.05 -0.69
C MET A 89 13.07 -11.54 -0.74
N PRO A 90 13.98 -11.06 -1.61
CA PRO A 90 14.26 -9.65 -1.71
C PRO A 90 13.13 -8.93 -2.45
N PHE A 91 12.57 -7.90 -1.80
CA PHE A 91 11.60 -7.00 -2.40
C PHE A 91 12.09 -5.56 -2.36
N TYR A 92 11.93 -4.83 -3.46
CA TYR A 92 12.11 -3.39 -3.51
C TYR A 92 10.78 -2.72 -3.19
N THR A 93 10.74 -1.98 -2.10
CA THR A 93 9.51 -1.33 -1.65
C THR A 93 9.49 0.15 -2.03
N TYR A 94 8.39 0.57 -2.65
CA TYR A 94 8.12 1.92 -3.10
C TYR A 94 6.95 2.49 -2.31
N LYS A 95 7.09 3.73 -1.85
CA LYS A 95 5.95 4.50 -1.33
C LYS A 95 5.30 5.23 -2.49
N LEU A 96 4.03 4.95 -2.74
CA LEU A 96 3.25 5.62 -3.76
C LEU A 96 2.58 6.86 -3.17
N LEU A 97 2.63 7.96 -3.91
CA LEU A 97 2.02 9.24 -3.52
C LEU A 97 0.99 9.64 -4.56
N THR A 98 -0.27 9.74 -4.14
CA THR A 98 -1.36 10.27 -4.94
C THR A 98 -1.37 11.78 -4.82
N ILE A 99 -1.12 12.47 -5.93
CA ILE A 99 -1.09 13.94 -5.97
C ILE A 99 -2.48 14.43 -6.39
N PRO A 100 -3.18 15.22 -5.56
CA PRO A 100 -4.42 15.85 -5.97
C PRO A 100 -4.18 16.79 -7.15
N PHE A 101 -5.10 16.87 -8.09
CA PHE A 101 -5.04 17.80 -9.22
C PHE A 101 -6.39 18.45 -9.48
N PHE A 102 -6.35 19.63 -10.10
CA PHE A 102 -7.55 20.40 -10.37
C PHE A 102 -8.15 20.01 -11.72
N HIS A 103 -9.44 19.68 -11.72
CA HIS A 103 -10.19 19.28 -12.90
C HIS A 103 -11.67 19.67 -12.72
N ASP A 104 -12.29 20.24 -13.75
CA ASP A 104 -13.71 20.64 -13.75
C ASP A 104 -14.15 21.41 -12.49
N ASN A 105 -13.40 22.46 -12.14
CA ASN A 105 -13.62 23.31 -10.96
C ASN A 105 -13.58 22.58 -9.61
N LYS A 106 -12.96 21.39 -9.54
CA LYS A 106 -12.79 20.63 -8.31
C LYS A 106 -11.35 20.11 -8.19
N THR A 107 -10.89 19.97 -6.96
CA THR A 107 -9.65 19.24 -6.69
C THR A 107 -10.00 17.77 -6.47
N ILE A 108 -9.44 16.91 -7.30
CA ILE A 108 -9.68 15.46 -7.24
C ILE A 108 -8.36 14.73 -7.04
N GLN A 109 -8.42 13.55 -6.45
CA GLN A 109 -7.28 12.64 -6.34
C GLN A 109 -7.70 11.22 -6.73
N LEU A 110 -6.73 10.43 -7.19
CA LEU A 110 -6.96 9.01 -7.43
C LEU A 110 -7.30 8.31 -6.11
N ALA A 111 -8.40 7.57 -6.13
CA ALA A 111 -8.87 6.80 -5.00
C ALA A 111 -8.28 5.38 -5.02
N GLN A 112 -8.31 4.71 -3.88
CA GLN A 112 -7.97 3.28 -3.76
C GLN A 112 -6.57 2.91 -4.29
N MET A 113 -5.62 3.85 -4.22
CA MET A 113 -4.24 3.54 -4.54
C MET A 113 -3.54 2.88 -3.35
N PRO A 114 -2.76 1.81 -3.57
CA PRO A 114 -1.92 1.28 -2.51
C PRO A 114 -0.93 2.35 -2.05
N ARG A 115 -0.68 2.44 -0.74
CA ARG A 115 0.30 3.38 -0.15
C ARG A 115 1.73 2.88 -0.35
N TYR A 116 1.92 1.58 -0.25
CA TYR A 116 3.20 0.92 -0.53
C TYR A 116 3.02 -0.19 -1.53
N TRP A 117 4.01 -0.34 -2.40
CA TRP A 117 4.08 -1.40 -3.38
C TRP A 117 5.48 -1.99 -3.36
N ALA A 118 5.57 -3.30 -3.23
CA ALA A 118 6.83 -4.02 -3.22
C ALA A 118 6.93 -4.90 -4.46
N ILE A 119 8.11 -4.94 -5.07
CA ILE A 119 8.39 -5.71 -6.30
C ILE A 119 9.58 -6.63 -6.05
N ASN A 120 9.41 -7.91 -6.33
CA ASN A 120 10.49 -8.86 -6.48
C ASN A 120 10.83 -8.98 -7.98
N PRO A 121 12.00 -8.49 -8.42
CA PRO A 121 12.35 -8.49 -9.84
C PRO A 121 12.78 -9.86 -10.36
N ALA A 122 13.13 -10.82 -9.49
CA ALA A 122 13.53 -12.16 -9.92
C ALA A 122 12.32 -12.94 -10.46
N ASP A 123 11.19 -12.85 -9.76
CA ASP A 123 10.01 -13.69 -10.04
C ASP A 123 8.80 -12.90 -10.53
N ASN A 124 8.94 -11.59 -10.73
CA ASN A 124 7.86 -10.67 -11.14
C ASN A 124 6.63 -10.73 -10.21
N THR A 125 6.89 -10.95 -8.92
CA THR A 125 5.87 -10.95 -7.87
C THR A 125 5.84 -9.62 -7.14
N THR A 126 4.69 -9.30 -6.56
CA THR A 126 4.44 -8.02 -5.91
C THR A 126 3.61 -8.16 -4.64
N MET A 127 3.70 -7.14 -3.79
CA MET A 127 2.86 -6.98 -2.61
C MET A 127 2.35 -5.55 -2.52
N GLU A 128 1.13 -5.36 -2.05
CA GLU A 128 0.46 -4.06 -1.96
C GLU A 128 -0.04 -3.82 -0.53
N TRP A 129 0.28 -2.66 0.04
CA TRP A 129 -0.24 -2.21 1.33
C TRP A 129 -1.13 -0.98 1.12
N HIS A 130 -2.40 -1.13 1.47
CA HIS A 130 -3.36 -0.02 1.44
C HIS A 130 -3.29 0.80 2.74
N ASN A 131 -3.12 0.13 3.89
CA ASN A 131 -2.95 0.78 5.18
C ASN A 131 -1.76 0.17 5.96
N PRO A 132 -0.56 0.79 5.90
CA PRO A 132 0.64 0.27 6.56
C PRO A 132 0.52 0.28 8.10
N GLU A 133 -0.22 1.24 8.66
CA GLU A 133 -0.38 1.41 10.11
C GLU A 133 -1.19 0.27 10.73
N GLU A 134 -2.23 -0.20 10.03
CA GLU A 134 -3.03 -1.37 10.45
C GLU A 134 -2.24 -2.69 10.36
N SER A 135 -1.29 -2.79 9.42
CA SER A 135 -0.46 -4.00 9.25
C SER A 135 0.68 -4.15 10.26
N GLY A 136 0.82 -3.21 11.21
CA GLY A 136 1.95 -3.21 12.15
C GLY A 136 3.32 -3.02 11.46
N CYS A 137 3.30 -2.53 10.22
CA CYS A 137 4.47 -2.37 9.35
C CYS A 137 4.86 -0.90 9.29
N ASN A 138 6.05 -0.56 9.78
CA ASN A 138 6.65 0.74 9.47
C ASN A 138 7.91 0.55 8.62
N LEU A 139 7.74 0.45 7.31
CA LEU A 139 8.84 0.22 6.37
C LEU A 139 9.88 1.35 6.32
N GLN A 140 9.62 2.51 6.93
CA GLN A 140 10.64 3.54 7.12
C GLN A 140 11.62 3.22 8.25
N LEU A 141 11.22 2.34 9.19
CA LEU A 141 11.92 2.08 10.44
C LEU A 141 12.25 0.59 10.68
N MET A 142 11.54 -0.33 10.01
CA MET A 142 11.71 -1.78 10.11
C MET A 142 11.63 -2.45 8.73
N THR A 143 12.42 -3.50 8.53
CA THR A 143 12.41 -4.32 7.29
C THR A 143 11.54 -5.58 7.43
N THR A 144 11.09 -5.89 8.64
CA THR A 144 10.27 -7.06 8.94
C THR A 144 8.89 -6.62 9.39
N CYS A 145 7.86 -7.25 8.83
CA CYS A 145 6.46 -7.00 9.11
C CYS A 145 5.85 -8.17 9.87
N ARG A 146 4.99 -7.89 10.86
CA ARG A 146 4.19 -8.94 11.50
C ARG A 146 3.18 -9.52 10.50
N ASP A 147 2.46 -8.63 9.82
CA ASP A 147 1.45 -8.97 8.84
C ASP A 147 1.99 -8.64 7.45
N THR A 148 2.60 -9.63 6.78
CA THR A 148 3.02 -9.50 5.38
C THR A 148 1.80 -9.72 4.48
N PRO A 149 1.43 -8.78 3.60
CA PRO A 149 0.36 -8.97 2.64
C PRO A 149 0.63 -10.19 1.75
N PRO A 150 -0.42 -10.80 1.17
CA PRO A 150 -0.23 -11.92 0.27
C PRO A 150 0.68 -11.52 -0.89
N ILE A 151 1.68 -12.34 -1.17
CA ILE A 151 2.48 -12.25 -2.40
C ILE A 151 1.55 -12.58 -3.56
N ARG A 152 1.45 -11.67 -4.52
CA ARG A 152 0.63 -11.82 -5.72
C ARG A 152 1.51 -11.61 -6.95
N THR A 153 1.22 -12.32 -8.03
CA THR A 153 1.62 -11.81 -9.35
C THR A 153 0.93 -10.46 -9.56
N ILE A 154 1.59 -9.51 -10.25
CA ILE A 154 0.99 -8.21 -10.60
C ILE A 154 -0.47 -8.46 -11.01
N SER A 155 -1.39 -7.89 -10.23
CA SER A 155 -2.81 -8.10 -10.44
C SER A 155 -3.15 -7.61 -11.86
N LYS A 156 -4.15 -8.20 -12.52
CA LYS A 156 -4.59 -7.71 -13.84
C LYS A 156 -5.76 -6.74 -13.72
N ASP A 157 -6.11 -6.38 -12.49
CA ASP A 157 -7.45 -5.93 -12.17
C ASP A 157 -7.56 -4.66 -11.32
N SER A 158 -6.45 -4.02 -10.93
CA SER A 158 -6.47 -2.75 -10.20
C SER A 158 -6.27 -1.54 -11.11
N CYS A 159 -6.65 -0.34 -10.62
CA CYS A 159 -6.31 0.91 -11.30
C CYS A 159 -4.79 1.10 -11.43
N PHE A 160 -4.04 0.68 -10.42
CA PHE A 160 -2.58 0.79 -10.44
C PHE A 160 -1.95 -0.12 -11.50
N ASP A 161 -2.49 -1.33 -11.69
CA ASP A 161 -2.08 -2.23 -12.77
C ASP A 161 -2.32 -1.60 -14.14
N GLN A 162 -3.50 -0.99 -14.34
CA GLN A 162 -3.80 -0.26 -15.58
C GLN A 162 -2.80 0.87 -15.84
N ILE A 163 -2.30 1.53 -14.79
CA ILE A 163 -1.29 2.57 -14.90
C ILE A 163 0.07 1.99 -15.32
N ILE A 164 0.49 0.89 -14.70
CA ILE A 164 1.78 0.24 -14.97
C ILE A 164 1.80 -0.37 -16.38
N GLU A 165 0.75 -1.12 -16.74
CA GLU A 165 0.62 -1.82 -18.02
C GLU A 165 0.21 -0.89 -19.18
N ARG A 166 -0.04 0.40 -18.90
CA ARG A 166 -0.44 1.41 -19.89
C ARG A 166 -1.77 1.07 -20.56
N LEU A 167 -2.69 0.51 -19.80
CA LEU A 167 -4.04 0.16 -20.25
C LEU A 167 -5.01 1.34 -20.09
N PRO A 168 -6.20 1.31 -20.72
CA PRO A 168 -7.23 2.31 -20.45
C PRO A 168 -7.63 2.33 -18.96
N LEU A 169 -7.67 3.53 -18.36
CA LEU A 169 -7.89 3.77 -16.93
C LEU A 169 -9.37 3.62 -16.50
N SER A 170 -10.04 2.58 -16.98
CA SER A 170 -11.46 2.30 -16.74
C SER A 170 -11.78 1.96 -15.29
N ARG A 171 -10.80 1.51 -14.51
CA ARG A 171 -10.97 1.10 -13.10
C ARG A 171 -10.48 2.15 -12.11
N CYS A 172 -9.99 3.27 -12.61
CA CYS A 172 -9.49 4.36 -11.78
C CYS A 172 -10.63 5.23 -11.30
N GLN A 173 -10.88 5.17 -10.00
CA GLN A 173 -11.84 6.06 -9.35
C GLN A 173 -11.12 7.32 -8.87
N THR A 174 -11.84 8.43 -8.87
CA THR A 174 -11.37 9.68 -8.28
C THR A 174 -12.29 10.07 -7.15
N ILE A 175 -11.72 10.67 -6.11
CA ILE A 175 -12.48 11.23 -5.00
C ILE A 175 -12.22 12.73 -4.91
N PRO A 176 -13.24 13.54 -4.58
CA PRO A 176 -13.04 14.95 -4.32
C PRO A 176 -12.21 15.12 -3.05
N VAL A 177 -11.25 16.01 -3.10
CA VAL A 177 -10.47 16.47 -1.93
C VAL A 177 -11.05 17.82 -1.51
N PRO A 178 -11.17 18.11 -0.20
CA PRO A 178 -11.56 19.44 0.25
C PRO A 178 -10.75 20.51 -0.48
N THR A 179 -11.41 21.58 -0.91
CA THR A 179 -10.87 22.61 -1.80
C THR A 179 -9.74 23.39 -1.11
N ALA A 180 -8.55 22.80 -1.06
CA ALA A 180 -7.32 23.51 -0.76
C ALA A 180 -6.94 24.31 -2.01
N LYS A 181 -6.54 25.58 -1.83
CA LYS A 181 -6.07 26.45 -2.94
C LYS A 181 -4.84 25.86 -3.64
N TYR A 182 -4.06 25.07 -2.91
CA TYR A 182 -2.89 24.35 -3.41
C TYR A 182 -2.62 23.12 -2.56
N PHE A 183 -1.93 22.16 -3.16
CA PHE A 183 -1.29 21.03 -2.51
C PHE A 183 0.23 21.21 -2.59
N VAL A 184 0.93 20.99 -1.49
CA VAL A 184 2.39 21.10 -1.42
C VAL A 184 2.90 19.96 -0.55
N GLN A 185 3.83 19.19 -1.08
CA GLN A 185 4.50 18.14 -0.33
C GLN A 185 5.99 18.10 -0.65
N GLN A 186 6.81 18.09 0.40
CA GLN A 186 8.22 17.77 0.27
C GLN A 186 8.36 16.27 0.03
N LEU A 187 9.12 15.90 -0.99
CA LEU A 187 9.47 14.52 -1.27
C LEU A 187 10.74 14.17 -0.48
N ARG A 188 11.88 14.06 -1.16
CA ARG A 188 13.19 13.83 -0.56
C ARG A 188 14.10 15.00 -0.87
N ASP A 189 14.98 15.35 0.08
CA ASP A 189 15.95 16.43 -0.05
C ASP A 189 15.25 17.74 -0.44
N ASN A 190 15.61 18.33 -1.56
CA ASN A 190 15.02 19.58 -2.05
C ASN A 190 13.98 19.37 -3.15
N PHE A 191 13.47 18.15 -3.33
CA PHE A 191 12.37 17.89 -4.25
C PHE A 191 11.02 18.18 -3.58
N TRP A 192 10.22 18.96 -4.28
CA TRP A 192 8.88 19.35 -3.89
C TRP A 192 7.92 19.02 -5.03
N ILE A 193 6.75 18.50 -4.67
CA ILE A 193 5.61 18.40 -5.57
C ILE A 193 4.57 19.43 -5.16
N THR A 194 4.04 20.15 -6.15
CA THR A 194 2.96 21.11 -5.95
C THR A 194 1.84 20.87 -6.92
N SER A 195 0.61 21.18 -6.50
CA SER A 195 -0.57 21.15 -7.34
C SER A 195 -1.52 22.30 -7.00
N SER A 196 -2.19 22.83 -8.01
CA SER A 196 -2.87 24.12 -8.01
C SER A 196 -3.95 24.17 -9.10
N SER A 197 -4.95 25.05 -8.95
CA SER A 197 -5.98 25.27 -9.96
C SER A 197 -5.48 25.93 -11.24
N GLY A 198 -4.31 26.58 -11.19
CA GLY A 198 -3.71 27.28 -12.33
C GLY A 198 -2.22 27.51 -12.16
N PRO A 199 -1.56 28.16 -13.13
CA PRO A 199 -0.19 28.60 -12.97
C PRO A 199 -0.06 29.58 -11.79
N MET A 200 1.01 29.45 -11.00
CA MET A 200 1.30 30.31 -9.85
C MET A 200 2.60 31.07 -10.06
N HIS A 201 2.55 32.39 -9.86
CA HIS A 201 3.73 33.25 -9.90
C HIS A 201 4.43 33.22 -8.53
N CYS A 202 5.68 32.80 -8.53
CA CYS A 202 6.51 32.67 -7.34
C CYS A 202 7.83 33.43 -7.52
N MET A 203 8.54 33.65 -6.42
CA MET A 203 9.86 34.30 -6.44
C MET A 203 10.92 33.38 -5.86
N LYS A 204 12.04 33.22 -6.57
CA LYS A 204 13.26 32.60 -6.07
C LYS A 204 14.08 33.64 -5.31
N ILE A 205 14.37 33.35 -4.04
CA ILE A 205 15.03 34.25 -3.11
C ILE A 205 16.21 33.50 -2.44
N PRO A 206 17.41 34.07 -2.34
CA PRO A 206 18.51 33.52 -1.55
C PRO A 206 18.17 33.47 -0.05
N THR A 207 18.50 32.37 0.63
CA THR A 207 18.10 32.11 2.03
C THR A 207 18.95 32.91 3.03
N THR A 208 20.18 33.28 2.66
CA THR A 208 21.05 34.18 3.43
C THR A 208 20.48 35.60 3.59
N GLU A 209 19.48 35.96 2.80
CA GLU A 209 18.90 37.30 2.73
C GLU A 209 17.66 37.49 3.63
N TYR A 210 17.18 36.42 4.28
CA TYR A 210 16.04 36.54 5.22
C TYR A 210 16.44 37.15 6.58
N ALA A 211 17.74 37.18 6.90
CA ALA A 211 18.27 37.61 8.20
C ALA A 211 18.97 38.98 8.20
N SER A 212 19.18 39.63 7.05
CA SER A 212 19.96 40.89 6.99
C SER A 212 19.30 41.99 6.13
N SER A 213 18.78 43.00 6.82
CA SER A 213 18.44 44.37 6.38
C SER A 213 17.56 44.56 5.12
N MET A 214 16.35 45.05 5.36
CA MET A 214 15.26 45.34 4.40
C MET A 214 15.56 46.26 3.19
N GLN A 215 16.77 46.78 2.97
CA GLN A 215 16.99 47.94 2.07
C GLN A 215 17.88 47.72 0.83
N HIS A 216 18.34 46.49 0.53
CA HIS A 216 19.10 46.21 -0.70
C HIS A 216 18.57 45.07 -1.60
N ILE A 217 17.36 44.57 -1.34
CA ILE A 217 17.01 43.16 -1.63
C ILE A 217 16.23 42.91 -2.95
N TRP A 218 16.04 43.89 -3.84
CA TRP A 218 15.18 43.70 -5.03
C TRP A 218 15.90 43.20 -6.30
N ARG A 219 17.25 43.20 -6.36
CA ARG A 219 18.00 42.96 -7.61
C ARG A 219 18.33 41.49 -7.95
N LYS A 220 18.16 40.54 -7.02
CA LYS A 220 18.47 39.11 -7.25
C LYS A 220 17.27 38.18 -7.27
N ASN A 221 16.06 38.70 -7.00
CA ASN A 221 14.85 37.90 -7.03
C ASN A 221 14.53 37.53 -8.47
N GLN A 222 14.39 36.24 -8.73
CA GLN A 222 13.99 35.74 -10.04
C GLN A 222 12.55 35.26 -9.96
N GLU A 223 11.70 35.78 -10.85
CA GLU A 223 10.35 35.26 -11.00
C GLU A 223 10.40 33.83 -11.57
N ILE A 224 9.59 32.95 -10.99
CA ILE A 224 9.41 31.57 -11.45
C ILE A 224 7.90 31.31 -11.51
N ILE A 225 7.43 30.75 -12.60
CA ILE A 225 6.04 30.33 -12.75
C ILE A 225 5.95 28.83 -12.51
N LEU A 226 5.20 28.44 -11.48
CA LEU A 226 4.87 27.05 -11.22
C LEU A 226 3.64 26.66 -12.04
N PRO A 227 3.71 25.60 -12.86
CA PRO A 227 2.54 25.08 -13.55
C PRO A 227 1.53 24.45 -12.57
N PRO A 228 0.28 24.17 -13.02
CA PRO A 228 -0.76 23.60 -12.17
C PRO A 228 -0.37 22.31 -11.44
N VAL A 229 0.48 21.46 -12.04
CA VAL A 229 1.14 20.34 -11.35
C VAL A 229 2.63 20.41 -11.65
N ALA A 230 3.43 20.65 -10.61
CA ALA A 230 4.86 20.91 -10.76
C ALA A 230 5.70 20.02 -9.83
N LEU A 231 6.75 19.44 -10.40
CA LEU A 231 7.85 18.85 -9.65
C LEU A 231 9.01 19.85 -9.67
N ILE A 232 9.47 20.26 -8.50
CA ILE A 232 10.46 21.33 -8.34
C ILE A 232 11.64 20.78 -7.54
N ASN A 233 12.85 20.95 -8.06
CA ASN A 233 14.06 20.79 -7.27
C ASN A 233 14.53 22.17 -6.81
N VAL A 234 14.47 22.48 -5.52
CA VAL A 234 14.93 23.78 -5.00
C VAL A 234 16.43 23.73 -4.75
N THR A 235 17.17 24.68 -5.31
CA THR A 235 18.63 24.75 -5.09
C THR A 235 18.92 25.05 -3.63
N GLU A 236 19.94 24.40 -3.08
CA GLU A 236 20.40 24.65 -1.71
C GLU A 236 20.67 26.15 -1.48
N GLY A 237 20.25 26.65 -0.33
CA GLY A 237 20.42 28.05 0.00
C GLY A 237 19.47 28.98 -0.75
N TYR A 238 18.46 28.47 -1.47
CA TYR A 238 17.36 29.26 -2.04
C TYR A 238 16.01 28.86 -1.45
N THR A 239 15.08 29.80 -1.46
CA THR A 239 13.67 29.60 -1.15
C THR A 239 12.82 30.05 -2.34
N VAL A 240 11.84 29.24 -2.74
CA VAL A 240 10.81 29.64 -3.71
C VAL A 240 9.58 30.08 -2.92
N ALA A 241 9.33 31.37 -2.87
CA ALA A 241 8.18 31.97 -2.20
C ALA A 241 7.00 32.09 -3.16
N CYS A 242 5.88 31.43 -2.83
CA CYS A 242 4.65 31.43 -3.60
C CYS A 242 3.50 32.05 -2.77
N PRO A 243 2.39 32.44 -3.39
CA PRO A 243 1.21 32.88 -2.65
C PRO A 243 0.69 31.77 -1.71
N GLY A 244 0.91 31.97 -0.40
CA GLY A 244 0.43 31.07 0.67
C GLY A 244 1.41 29.98 1.13
N PHE A 245 2.53 29.75 0.44
CA PHE A 245 3.51 28.74 0.84
C PHE A 245 4.93 29.06 0.36
N SER A 246 5.93 28.42 0.96
CA SER A 246 7.33 28.54 0.58
C SER A 246 8.00 27.18 0.46
N LEU A 247 8.80 26.98 -0.58
CA LEU A 247 9.59 25.77 -0.80
C LEU A 247 11.05 26.09 -0.46
N VAL A 248 11.62 25.38 0.51
CA VAL A 248 12.96 25.69 1.03
C VAL A 248 13.96 24.65 0.51
N GLY A 249 15.07 25.13 -0.06
CA GLY A 249 16.23 24.34 -0.45
C GLY A 249 17.23 24.26 0.70
N ARG A 250 17.27 23.11 1.37
CA ARG A 250 18.15 22.83 2.51
C ARG A 250 19.51 22.30 2.03
N PRO A 251 20.58 22.49 2.82
CA PRO A 251 21.85 21.81 2.56
C PRO A 251 21.63 20.30 2.62
N VAL A 252 21.95 19.57 1.55
CA VAL A 252 21.81 18.12 1.50
C VAL A 252 23.08 17.52 2.12
N THR A 253 22.93 16.80 3.23
CA THR A 253 24.04 16.22 3.99
C THR A 253 24.74 15.05 3.29
N SER A 254 24.32 14.69 2.07
CA SER A 254 24.83 13.53 1.33
C SER A 254 25.20 13.91 -0.10
N ASN A 255 26.34 13.40 -0.58
CA ASN A 255 26.75 13.47 -1.99
C ASN A 255 25.88 12.61 -2.93
N SER A 256 24.75 12.07 -2.45
CA SER A 256 23.87 11.24 -3.27
C SER A 256 23.01 12.13 -4.16
N SER A 257 23.18 11.97 -5.47
CA SER A 257 22.32 12.65 -6.45
C SER A 257 20.98 11.94 -6.51
N SER A 258 19.91 12.64 -6.15
CA SER A 258 18.55 12.13 -6.30
C SER A 258 18.19 12.07 -7.79
N LEU A 259 18.02 10.85 -8.31
CA LEU A 259 17.62 10.60 -9.70
C LEU A 259 16.10 10.70 -9.81
N VAL A 260 15.63 11.65 -10.61
CA VAL A 260 14.23 11.71 -11.02
C VAL A 260 14.09 10.96 -12.33
N ILE A 261 13.43 9.80 -12.29
CA ILE A 261 13.06 9.04 -13.49
C ILE A 261 11.63 9.43 -13.85
N LEU A 262 11.46 10.02 -15.03
CA LEU A 262 10.15 10.33 -15.59
C LEU A 262 10.07 9.58 -16.91
N TYR A 263 9.26 8.53 -16.95
CA TYR A 263 8.97 7.72 -18.15
C TYR A 263 10.16 7.57 -19.11
N ASN A 264 11.18 6.80 -18.69
CA ASN A 264 12.41 6.49 -19.45
C ASN A 264 13.34 7.69 -19.76
N LYS A 265 13.09 8.88 -19.19
CA LYS A 265 14.02 10.02 -19.23
C LYS A 265 14.44 10.39 -17.81
N GLY A 266 15.74 10.31 -17.54
CA GLY A 266 16.32 10.81 -16.29
C GLY A 266 16.69 12.29 -16.42
N MET A 267 16.45 13.08 -15.37
CA MET A 267 17.01 14.43 -15.27
C MET A 267 17.95 14.53 -14.07
N LEU A 268 19.15 15.07 -14.31
CA LEU A 268 20.08 15.52 -13.28
C LEU A 268 19.95 17.05 -13.16
N ALA A 269 19.56 17.56 -11.98
CA ALA A 269 19.29 18.98 -11.80
C ALA A 269 20.41 19.67 -11.00
N LYS A 270 21.12 20.63 -11.63
CA LYS A 270 22.14 21.50 -11.00
C LYS A 270 21.63 22.92 -10.65
N ASN A 271 20.38 23.27 -10.98
CA ASN A 271 19.73 24.57 -10.68
C ASN A 271 18.26 24.32 -10.30
N ILE A 272 17.50 25.36 -9.93
CA ILE A 272 16.05 25.25 -9.70
C ILE A 272 15.40 24.80 -10.99
N SER A 273 15.06 23.51 -11.05
CA SER A 273 14.40 22.90 -12.19
C SER A 273 12.92 22.77 -11.83
N VAL A 274 12.07 23.47 -12.57
CA VAL A 274 10.62 23.31 -12.51
C VAL A 274 10.19 22.44 -13.68
N MET A 275 9.54 21.32 -13.37
CA MET A 275 8.96 20.44 -14.37
C MET A 275 7.44 20.56 -14.37
N ASN A 276 6.86 20.81 -15.53
CA ASN A 276 5.42 20.72 -15.73
C ASN A 276 5.01 19.25 -15.93
N VAL A 277 4.57 18.61 -14.85
CA VAL A 277 4.21 17.18 -14.85
C VAL A 277 3.00 16.92 -15.76
N HIS A 278 1.99 17.79 -15.69
CA HIS A 278 0.79 17.67 -16.51
C HIS A 278 1.13 17.73 -18.00
N ARG A 279 1.86 18.78 -18.42
CA ARG A 279 2.30 18.94 -19.81
C ARG A 279 3.11 17.74 -20.28
N TYR A 280 4.08 17.30 -19.47
CA TYR A 280 4.91 16.14 -19.81
C TYR A 280 4.08 14.88 -20.07
N ILE A 281 3.09 14.59 -19.20
CA ILE A 281 2.17 13.46 -19.38
C ILE A 281 1.36 13.65 -20.66
N THR A 282 0.73 14.81 -20.87
CA THR A 282 -0.15 15.03 -22.03
C THR A 282 0.56 15.08 -23.39
N GLU A 283 1.80 15.56 -23.44
CA GLU A 283 2.57 15.70 -24.69
C GLU A 283 3.32 14.42 -25.05
N ASN A 284 3.87 13.71 -24.07
CA ASN A 284 4.65 12.48 -24.31
C ASN A 284 3.82 11.20 -24.19
N MET A 285 2.65 11.24 -23.55
CA MET A 285 1.75 10.11 -23.49
C MET A 285 0.54 10.39 -24.39
N THR A 286 0.59 9.86 -25.61
CA THR A 286 -0.54 9.79 -26.55
C THR A 286 -1.81 9.13 -25.96
N TRP A 287 -1.66 8.49 -24.79
CA TRP A 287 -2.64 7.76 -24.00
C TRP A 287 -3.95 8.50 -23.69
N PHE A 288 -3.91 9.80 -23.37
CA PHE A 288 -5.14 10.54 -22.99
C PHE A 288 -5.98 10.97 -24.19
N LYS A 289 -5.39 11.09 -25.39
CA LYS A 289 -6.08 11.62 -26.57
C LYS A 289 -6.92 10.58 -27.31
N SER A 290 -6.45 9.34 -27.45
CA SER A 290 -7.22 8.31 -28.16
C SER A 290 -8.30 7.66 -27.27
N ASN A 291 -7.97 7.35 -26.01
CA ASN A 291 -8.87 6.57 -25.17
C ASN A 291 -10.11 7.31 -24.68
N MET A 292 -10.09 8.64 -24.45
CA MET A 292 -11.32 9.34 -24.05
C MET A 292 -12.34 9.45 -25.19
N VAL A 293 -11.88 9.67 -26.42
CA VAL A 293 -12.75 9.75 -27.61
C VAL A 293 -13.31 8.36 -27.93
N ASP A 294 -12.48 7.32 -27.83
CA ASP A 294 -12.92 5.94 -28.04
C ASP A 294 -13.82 5.44 -26.90
N GLN A 295 -13.58 5.81 -25.64
CA GLN A 295 -14.50 5.51 -24.53
C GLN A 295 -15.82 6.25 -24.72
N LEU A 296 -15.81 7.55 -25.04
CA LEU A 296 -17.05 8.29 -25.27
C LEU A 296 -17.83 7.66 -26.42
N ASN A 297 -17.16 7.32 -27.53
CA ASN A 297 -17.78 6.65 -28.68
C ASN A 297 -18.29 5.24 -28.37
N ASN A 298 -17.56 4.46 -27.57
CA ASN A 298 -17.98 3.12 -27.18
C ASN A 298 -19.15 3.17 -26.20
N THR A 299 -19.12 4.08 -25.23
CA THR A 299 -20.23 4.30 -24.28
C THR A 299 -21.47 4.81 -25.03
N LEU A 300 -21.31 5.68 -26.03
CA LEU A 300 -22.40 6.12 -26.90
C LEU A 300 -22.92 4.99 -27.79
N ARG A 301 -22.05 4.13 -28.32
CA ARG A 301 -22.45 2.95 -29.10
C ARG A 301 -23.18 1.92 -28.25
N ASP A 302 -22.75 1.72 -27.02
CA ASP A 302 -23.38 0.79 -26.08
C ASP A 302 -24.74 1.33 -25.64
N PHE A 303 -24.84 2.64 -25.36
CA PHE A 303 -26.13 3.30 -25.11
C PHE A 303 -27.07 3.27 -26.32
N ILE A 304 -26.56 3.47 -27.54
CA ILE A 304 -27.33 3.33 -28.79
C ILE A 304 -27.75 1.87 -29.03
N ARG A 305 -26.91 0.89 -28.69
CA ARG A 305 -27.25 -0.54 -28.79
C ARG A 305 -28.31 -0.94 -27.78
N GLU A 306 -28.23 -0.44 -26.55
CA GLU A 306 -29.23 -0.70 -25.52
C GLU A 306 -30.56 -0.01 -25.81
N THR A 307 -30.55 1.21 -26.36
CA THR A 307 -31.79 1.91 -26.75
C THR A 307 -32.41 1.34 -28.02
N ASN A 308 -31.63 0.86 -28.98
CA ASN A 308 -32.14 0.14 -30.16
C ASN A 308 -32.55 -1.32 -29.86
N ALA A 309 -32.16 -1.88 -28.70
CA ALA A 309 -32.62 -3.20 -28.25
C ALA A 309 -34.04 -3.16 -27.66
N VAL A 310 -34.63 -1.98 -27.43
CA VAL A 310 -36.01 -1.81 -26.95
C VAL A 310 -36.94 -1.36 -28.09
N SER A 311 -36.96 -2.11 -29.19
CA SER A 311 -38.10 -2.06 -30.14
C SER A 311 -38.13 -3.25 -31.11
N THR A 312 -38.11 -4.49 -30.62
CA THR A 312 -38.62 -5.65 -31.40
C THR A 312 -39.23 -6.70 -30.48
N LEU A 313 -40.25 -6.30 -29.70
CA LEU A 313 -41.22 -7.26 -29.18
C LEU A 313 -42.21 -7.59 -30.32
N GLN A 314 -41.79 -8.43 -31.25
CA GLN A 314 -42.68 -9.04 -32.23
C GLN A 314 -42.57 -10.56 -32.09
N THR A 315 -43.51 -11.10 -31.31
CA THR A 315 -44.07 -12.46 -31.35
C THR A 315 -43.40 -13.46 -32.29
N SER A 316 -42.74 -14.47 -31.73
CA SER A 316 -42.88 -15.84 -32.25
C SER A 316 -42.79 -16.85 -31.10
N LEU A 317 -43.88 -17.62 -30.91
CA LEU A 317 -43.87 -18.86 -30.15
C LEU A 317 -42.93 -19.84 -30.87
N SER A 318 -41.87 -20.30 -30.19
CA SER A 318 -41.13 -21.49 -30.60
C SER A 318 -40.37 -22.07 -29.40
N THR A 319 -40.99 -23.08 -28.81
CA THR A 319 -40.40 -24.21 -28.08
C THR A 319 -38.86 -24.30 -28.03
N ARG A 320 -38.27 -24.11 -26.84
CA ARG A 320 -37.18 -24.97 -26.33
C ARG A 320 -36.86 -24.65 -24.87
N MET A 321 -37.28 -25.55 -23.99
CA MET A 321 -36.88 -25.62 -22.59
C MET A 321 -35.36 -25.74 -22.45
N TRP A 322 -34.80 -24.98 -21.51
CA TRP A 322 -33.41 -25.05 -21.05
C TRP A 322 -33.04 -26.41 -20.42
N PRO A 323 -31.76 -26.83 -20.49
CA PRO A 323 -31.31 -28.09 -19.94
C PRO A 323 -30.90 -27.95 -18.46
N PHE A 324 -31.83 -28.22 -17.54
CA PHE A 324 -31.53 -28.55 -16.13
C PHE A 324 -31.60 -30.08 -15.87
N GLY A 325 -31.29 -30.90 -16.88
CA GLY A 325 -31.67 -32.32 -16.93
C GLY A 325 -30.57 -33.37 -16.82
N LYS A 326 -29.37 -33.08 -16.29
CA LYS A 326 -28.28 -34.10 -16.24
C LYS A 326 -27.66 -34.43 -14.87
N LEU A 327 -28.09 -33.81 -13.76
CA LEU A 327 -27.52 -34.13 -12.44
C LEU A 327 -28.45 -34.87 -11.47
N ASN A 328 -29.75 -35.06 -11.79
CA ASN A 328 -30.69 -35.73 -10.88
C ASN A 328 -31.00 -37.21 -11.19
N PHE A 329 -30.69 -37.72 -12.39
CA PHE A 329 -31.04 -39.11 -12.74
C PHE A 329 -30.10 -40.16 -12.11
N SER A 330 -28.84 -39.79 -11.84
CA SER A 330 -27.85 -40.72 -11.27
C SER A 330 -28.19 -41.11 -9.83
N TRP A 331 -28.67 -40.16 -9.01
CA TRP A 331 -29.05 -40.41 -7.62
C TRP A 331 -30.32 -41.28 -7.49
N ILE A 332 -31.28 -41.12 -8.42
CA ILE A 332 -32.51 -41.93 -8.42
C ILE A 332 -32.19 -43.39 -8.83
N LEU A 333 -31.31 -43.60 -9.81
CA LEU A 333 -30.84 -44.93 -10.20
C LEU A 333 -30.02 -45.62 -9.10
N PHE A 334 -29.19 -44.87 -8.37
CA PHE A 334 -28.47 -45.39 -7.20
C PHE A 334 -29.44 -45.74 -6.04
N GLY A 335 -30.45 -44.92 -5.79
CA GLY A 335 -31.46 -45.20 -4.77
C GLY A 335 -32.30 -46.44 -5.08
N LEU A 336 -32.72 -46.61 -6.34
CA LEU A 336 -33.53 -47.76 -6.77
C LEU A 336 -32.73 -49.07 -6.77
N SER A 337 -31.46 -49.04 -7.16
CA SER A 337 -30.59 -50.23 -7.12
C SER A 337 -30.27 -50.67 -5.68
N ALA A 338 -30.02 -49.72 -4.77
CA ALA A 338 -29.86 -50.00 -3.36
C ALA A 338 -31.14 -50.56 -2.71
N GLY A 339 -32.31 -50.01 -3.07
CA GLY A 339 -33.62 -50.51 -2.63
C GLY A 339 -33.92 -51.93 -3.09
N LEU A 340 -33.61 -52.27 -4.35
CA LEU A 340 -33.75 -53.63 -4.90
C LEU A 340 -32.82 -54.63 -4.22
N LEU A 341 -31.55 -54.28 -4.01
CA LEU A 341 -30.59 -55.12 -3.29
C LEU A 341 -31.02 -55.36 -1.84
N TYR A 342 -31.53 -54.34 -1.16
CA TYR A 342 -32.08 -54.47 0.19
C TYR A 342 -33.33 -55.37 0.23
N TYR A 343 -34.22 -55.25 -0.75
CA TYR A 343 -35.41 -56.08 -0.85
C TYR A 343 -35.06 -57.56 -1.10
N VAL A 344 -34.11 -57.85 -1.99
CA VAL A 344 -33.62 -59.22 -2.25
C VAL A 344 -32.94 -59.80 -1.01
N TYR A 345 -32.10 -59.02 -0.33
CA TYR A 345 -31.47 -59.44 0.93
C TYR A 345 -32.52 -59.78 2.00
N ARG A 346 -33.53 -58.93 2.18
CA ARG A 346 -34.60 -59.13 3.16
C ARG A 346 -35.48 -60.34 2.82
N ARG A 347 -35.73 -60.60 1.53
CA ARG A 347 -36.52 -61.76 1.08
C ARG A 347 -35.74 -63.08 1.27
N LYS A 348 -34.42 -63.07 1.03
CA LYS A 348 -33.55 -64.23 1.29
C LYS A 348 -33.45 -64.57 2.78
N ARG A 349 -33.46 -63.55 3.66
CA ARG A 349 -33.47 -63.73 5.12
C ARG A 349 -34.81 -64.20 5.70
N ARG A 350 -35.90 -64.16 4.92
CA ARG A 350 -37.23 -64.62 5.35
C ARG A 350 -37.56 -66.06 4.93
N ASN A 351 -36.74 -66.65 4.05
CA ASN A 351 -36.89 -68.01 3.51
C ASN A 351 -35.83 -69.00 4.03
N ASN A 352 -34.91 -68.53 4.88
CA ASN A 352 -34.12 -69.35 5.82
C ASN A 352 -34.66 -69.08 7.22
#